data_AF-A0A948C8G9-F1
#
_entry.id   AF-A0A948C8G9-F1
#
_cell.length_a   1.000
_cell.length_b   1.000
_cell.length_c   1.000
_cell.angle_alpha   90.00
_cell.angle_beta   90.00
_cell.angle_gamma   90.00
#
_symmetry.space_group_name_H-M   'P 1'
#
loop_
_entity.id
_entity.type
_entity.pdbx_description
1 polymer ?
#
loop_
_entity_poly.entity_id
_entity_poly.type
_entity_poly.pdbx_seq_one_letter_code
_entity_poly.pdbx_strand_id
1 'polypeptide(L)'
;MLAWTTTPWTLPSNMFLAVGKHIKYVMVFDPTSKEYYVMAENLLKQYYRNPEEYILVNVFKGEYLENFNYEPLFPYIKQSKIADKYKKEFFRLITADFVSTEDGTGIVHIAPSF
;
A
#
# COMPACT_ATOMS: atom_id res chain seq x y z
N MET A 1 3.87 -4.26 -1.75
CA MET A 1 3.28 -2.96 -1.35
C MET A 1 3.32 -2.86 0.16
N LEU A 2 3.86 -1.78 0.72
CA LEU A 2 4.01 -1.63 2.18
C LEU A 2 2.96 -0.65 2.70
N ALA A 3 2.03 -1.12 3.54
CA ALA A 3 1.11 -0.27 4.29
C ALA A 3 1.45 -0.35 5.78
N TRP A 4 1.38 0.78 6.48
CA TRP A 4 1.64 0.86 7.92
C TRP A 4 0.36 1.17 8.69
N THR A 5 0.23 0.59 9.88
CA THR A 5 -0.88 0.86 10.80
C THR A 5 -0.44 0.71 12.25
N THR A 6 -0.99 1.53 13.14
CA THR A 6 -0.85 1.40 14.59
C THR A 6 -1.98 0.61 15.23
N THR A 7 -3.02 0.26 14.44
CA THR A 7 -4.23 -0.43 14.92
C THR A 7 -4.36 -1.82 14.29
N PRO A 8 -3.48 -2.79 14.62
CA PRO A 8 -3.41 -4.08 13.92
C PRO A 8 -4.73 -4.88 13.98
N TRP A 9 -5.58 -4.64 14.99
CA TRP A 9 -6.89 -5.28 15.11
C TRP A 9 -7.88 -4.92 13.98
N THR A 10 -7.62 -3.86 13.20
CA THR A 10 -8.45 -3.46 12.06
C THR A 10 -8.06 -4.14 10.75
N LEU A 11 -6.93 -4.86 10.70
CA LEU A 11 -6.42 -5.53 9.50
C LEU A 11 -7.40 -6.55 8.88
N PRO A 12 -8.16 -7.35 9.66
CA PRO A 12 -9.18 -8.24 9.09
C PRO A 12 -10.29 -7.53 8.32
N SER A 13 -10.52 -6.24 8.59
CA SER A 13 -11.54 -5.40 7.93
C SER A 13 -10.98 -4.52 6.82
N ASN A 14 -9.72 -4.72 6.42
CA ASN A 14 -9.15 -4.00 5.29
C ASN A 14 -9.92 -4.31 3.99
N MET A 15 -10.24 -3.27 3.23
CA MET A 15 -10.94 -3.37 1.94
C MET A 15 -10.21 -2.65 0.79
N PHE A 16 -9.38 -1.65 1.08
CA PHE A 16 -8.62 -0.90 0.08
C PHE A 16 -7.24 -0.50 0.60
N LEU A 17 -6.37 -0.08 -0.32
CA LEU A 17 -5.18 0.71 0.00
C LEU A 17 -5.34 2.09 -0.64
N ALA A 18 -5.09 3.15 0.13
CA ALA A 18 -5.13 4.52 -0.36
C ALA A 18 -3.72 5.06 -0.62
N VAL A 19 -3.56 5.75 -1.75
CA VAL A 19 -2.34 6.47 -2.14
C VAL A 19 -2.67 7.92 -2.48
N GLY A 20 -1.73 8.84 -2.26
CA GLY A 20 -1.92 10.24 -2.63
C GLY A 20 -1.66 10.44 -4.12
N LYS A 21 -2.64 10.97 -4.85
CA LYS A 21 -2.59 11.12 -6.31
C LYS A 21 -1.32 11.81 -6.82
N HIS A 22 -0.92 12.88 -6.13
CA HIS A 22 0.23 13.72 -6.49
C HIS A 22 1.51 13.40 -5.71
N ILE A 23 1.46 12.43 -4.79
CA ILE A 23 2.63 11.98 -4.06
C ILE A 23 3.51 11.15 -5.01
N LYS A 24 4.83 11.30 -4.84
CA LYS A 24 5.81 10.52 -5.58
C LYS A 24 6.16 9.26 -4.79
N TYR A 25 6.04 8.13 -5.46
CA TYR A 25 6.35 6.80 -4.94
C TYR A 25 7.58 6.24 -5.64
N VAL A 26 8.29 5.40 -4.90
CA VAL A 26 9.45 4.66 -5.39
C VAL A 26 9.16 3.18 -5.32
N MET A 27 9.59 2.44 -6.33
CA MET A 27 9.71 0.99 -6.29
C MET A 27 11.18 0.67 -6.09
N VAL A 28 11.47 -0.10 -5.05
CA VAL A 28 12.83 -0.54 -4.71
C VAL A 28 12.86 -2.06 -4.67
N PHE A 29 13.98 -2.63 -5.12
CA PHE A 29 14.29 -4.04 -4.90
C PHE A 29 15.20 -4.15 -3.69
N ASP A 30 14.82 -4.98 -2.74
CA ASP A 30 15.61 -5.27 -1.54
C ASP A 30 16.41 -6.56 -1.75
N PRO A 31 17.74 -6.51 -1.86
CA PRO A 31 18.56 -7.71 -2.07
C PRO A 31 18.51 -8.70 -0.91
N THR A 32 18.18 -8.24 0.31
CA THR A 32 18.13 -9.08 1.51
C THR A 32 16.88 -9.94 1.50
N SER A 33 15.71 -9.34 1.30
CA SER A 33 14.44 -10.09 1.23
C SER A 33 14.16 -10.69 -0.15
N LYS A 34 14.85 -10.19 -1.19
CA LYS A 34 14.64 -10.52 -2.61
C LYS A 34 13.25 -10.14 -3.12
N GLU A 35 12.66 -9.09 -2.54
CA GLU A 35 11.30 -8.62 -2.85
C GLU A 35 11.33 -7.17 -3.38
N TYR A 36 10.22 -6.78 -4.01
CA TYR A 36 9.99 -5.40 -4.42
C TYR A 36 9.05 -4.68 -3.45
N TYR A 37 9.47 -3.51 -3.00
CA TYR A 37 8.69 -2.65 -2.12
C TYR A 37 8.32 -1.35 -2.81
N VAL A 38 7.13 -0.87 -2.48
CA VAL A 38 6.59 0.41 -2.98
C VAL A 38 6.19 1.24 -1.77
N MET A 39 6.68 2.48 -1.73
CA MET A 39 6.42 3.46 -0.67
C MET A 39 6.68 4.89 -1.16
N ALA A 40 6.28 5.91 -0.40
CA ALA A 40 6.55 7.30 -0.76
C ALA A 40 8.06 7.60 -0.74
N GLU A 41 8.55 8.35 -1.72
CA GLU A 41 9.98 8.70 -1.86
C GLU A 41 10.53 9.35 -0.58
N ASN A 42 9.77 10.27 0.03
CA ASN A 42 10.16 10.99 1.24
C ASN A 42 10.39 10.08 2.46
N LEU A 43 9.71 8.92 2.50
CA LEU A 43 9.75 8.00 3.63
C LEU A 43 10.81 6.90 3.45
N LEU A 44 11.43 6.80 2.27
CA LEU A 44 12.40 5.75 1.95
C LEU A 44 13.56 5.69 2.95
N LYS A 45 14.08 6.87 3.36
CA LYS A 45 15.19 6.98 4.32
C LYS A 45 14.86 6.48 5.72
N GLN A 46 13.57 6.35 6.08
CA GLN A 46 13.16 5.79 7.37
C GLN A 46 13.37 4.26 7.41
N TYR A 47 13.28 3.60 6.25
CA TYR A 47 13.38 2.15 6.13
C TYR A 47 14.76 1.69 5.62
N TYR A 48 15.38 2.46 4.72
CA TYR A 48 16.70 2.19 4.18
C TYR A 48 17.64 3.35 4.54
N ARG A 49 18.55 3.10 5.49
CA ARG A 49 19.46 4.15 5.98
C ARG A 49 20.60 4.39 5.01
N ASN A 50 21.09 3.33 4.37
CA ASN A 50 22.16 3.38 3.40
C ASN A 50 21.64 3.06 1.99
N PRO A 51 22.06 3.79 0.94
CA PRO A 51 21.67 3.50 -0.44
C PRO A 51 22.09 2.12 -0.97
N GLU A 52 23.04 1.45 -0.31
CA GLU A 52 23.50 0.10 -0.69
C GLU A 52 22.52 -1.00 -0.25
N GLU A 53 21.56 -0.69 0.62
CA GLU A 53 20.57 -1.64 1.14
C GLU A 53 19.45 -1.94 0.14
N TYR A 54 19.31 -1.15 -0.93
CA TYR A 54 18.27 -1.33 -1.94
C TYR A 54 18.73 -0.91 -3.33
N ILE A 55 18.02 -1.40 -4.35
CA ILE A 55 18.19 -0.97 -5.73
C ILE A 55 16.94 -0.18 -6.12
N LEU A 56 17.11 1.09 -6.54
CA LEU A 56 15.99 1.88 -7.06
C LEU A 56 15.58 1.36 -8.44
N VAL A 57 14.34 0.90 -8.56
CA VAL A 57 13.81 0.27 -9.77
C VAL A 57 13.02 1.28 -10.59
N ASN A 58 12.14 2.03 -9.94
CA ASN A 58 11.28 3.00 -10.62
C ASN A 58 10.82 4.12 -9.68
N VAL A 59 10.42 5.25 -10.26
CA VAL A 59 9.84 6.41 -9.57
C VAL A 59 8.61 6.88 -10.35
N PHE A 60 7.47 6.99 -9.68
CA PHE A 60 6.20 7.36 -10.32
C PHE A 60 5.28 8.12 -9.38
N LYS A 61 4.24 8.77 -9.92
CA LYS A 61 3.21 9.43 -9.12
C LYS A 61 2.15 8.43 -8.66
N GLY A 62 1.50 8.70 -7.54
CA GLY A 62 0.45 7.83 -6.97
C GLY A 62 -0.72 7.59 -7.91
N GLU A 63 -1.02 8.53 -8.82
CA GLU A 63 -2.03 8.34 -9.87
C GLU A 63 -1.79 7.10 -10.76
N TYR A 64 -0.53 6.69 -10.94
CA TYR A 64 -0.18 5.51 -11.72
C TYR A 64 -0.62 4.20 -11.05
N LEU A 65 -0.79 4.21 -9.73
CA LEU A 65 -1.18 3.05 -8.95
C LEU A 65 -2.70 2.87 -8.83
N GLU A 66 -3.49 3.84 -9.29
CA GLU A 66 -4.94 3.80 -9.15
C GLU A 66 -5.53 2.54 -9.84
N ASN A 67 -6.46 1.87 -9.17
CA ASN A 67 -7.10 0.63 -9.61
C ASN A 67 -6.19 -0.60 -9.71
N PHE A 68 -4.93 -0.54 -9.27
CA PHE A 68 -4.11 -1.75 -9.17
C PHE A 68 -4.73 -2.67 -8.11
N ASN A 69 -4.84 -3.96 -8.43
CA ASN A 69 -5.31 -4.97 -7.49
C ASN A 69 -4.15 -5.44 -6.61
N TYR A 70 -4.44 -5.78 -5.36
CA TYR A 70 -3.49 -6.41 -4.45
C TYR A 70 -4.09 -7.66 -3.83
N GLU A 71 -3.22 -8.56 -3.37
CA GLU A 71 -3.66 -9.74 -2.64
C GLU A 71 -3.96 -9.37 -1.17
N PRO A 72 -5.17 -9.67 -0.66
CA PRO A 72 -5.49 -9.40 0.74
C PRO A 72 -4.67 -10.26 1.70
N LEU A 73 -4.36 -9.69 2.87
CA LEU A 73 -3.69 -10.39 3.98
C LEU A 73 -4.47 -11.61 4.47
N PHE A 74 -5.81 -11.54 4.43
CA PHE A 74 -6.68 -12.60 4.91
C PHE A 74 -7.72 -13.00 3.84
N PRO A 75 -8.06 -14.30 3.73
CA PRO A 75 -9.01 -14.77 2.72
C PRO A 75 -10.49 -14.56 3.11
N TYR A 76 -10.78 -13.84 4.20
CA TYR A 76 -12.13 -13.74 4.78
C TYR A 76 -13.18 -13.19 3.81
N ILE A 77 -12.87 -12.09 3.12
CA ILE A 77 -13.81 -11.51 2.15
C ILE A 77 -13.97 -12.42 0.94
N LYS A 78 -12.91 -13.08 0.45
CA LYS A 78 -12.99 -14.06 -0.64
C LYS A 78 -13.98 -15.20 -0.27
N GLN A 79 -13.93 -15.67 0.98
CA GLN A 79 -14.77 -16.75 1.51
C GLN A 79 -16.15 -16.28 2.06
N SER A 80 -16.40 -14.97 2.09
CA SER A 80 -17.65 -14.42 2.65
C SER A 80 -18.86 -14.66 1.74
N LYS A 81 -20.05 -14.48 2.31
CA LYS A 81 -21.34 -14.52 1.59
C LYS A 81 -21.66 -13.24 0.79
N ILE A 82 -20.71 -12.29 0.72
CA ILE A 82 -20.88 -11.07 -0.08
C ILE A 82 -21.05 -11.45 -1.56
N ALA A 83 -21.93 -10.78 -2.29
CA ALA A 83 -22.10 -11.07 -3.72
C ALA A 83 -20.83 -10.76 -4.51
N ASP A 84 -20.45 -11.64 -5.45
CA ASP A 84 -19.17 -11.56 -6.16
C ASP A 84 -18.96 -10.24 -6.93
N LYS A 85 -20.05 -9.58 -7.35
CA LYS A 85 -19.98 -8.25 -7.98
C LYS A 85 -19.29 -7.22 -7.08
N TYR A 86 -19.56 -7.25 -5.77
CA TYR A 86 -18.95 -6.35 -4.79
C TYR A 86 -17.55 -6.81 -4.40
N LYS A 87 -17.29 -8.13 -4.36
CA LYS A 87 -15.96 -8.66 -4.06
C LYS A 87 -14.89 -8.20 -5.05
N LYS A 88 -15.27 -8.01 -6.32
CA LYS A 88 -14.40 -7.49 -7.38
C LYS A 88 -14.03 -6.01 -7.21
N GLU A 89 -14.79 -5.27 -6.41
CA GLU A 89 -14.51 -3.85 -6.17
C GLU A 89 -13.51 -3.63 -5.04
N PHE A 90 -13.36 -4.60 -4.13
CA PHE A 90 -12.42 -4.57 -3.01
C PHE A 90 -10.99 -4.96 -3.44
N PHE A 91 -10.04 -4.72 -2.55
CA PHE A 91 -8.63 -5.08 -2.68
C PHE A 91 -7.95 -4.45 -3.89
N ARG A 92 -8.32 -3.19 -4.14
CA ARG A 92 -7.66 -2.32 -5.10
C ARG A 92 -7.14 -1.06 -4.45
N LEU A 93 -6.30 -0.37 -5.21
CA LEU A 93 -5.77 0.92 -4.85
C LEU A 93 -6.73 2.03 -5.25
N ILE A 94 -6.92 2.96 -4.32
CA ILE A 94 -7.72 4.17 -4.52
C ILE A 94 -6.85 5.39 -4.26
N THR A 95 -7.16 6.49 -4.94
CA THR A 95 -6.54 7.78 -4.63
C THR A 95 -7.28 8.48 -3.50
N ALA A 96 -6.55 9.12 -2.59
CA ALA A 96 -7.14 9.91 -1.51
C ALA A 96 -6.25 11.10 -1.12
N ASP A 97 -6.88 12.24 -0.84
CA ASP A 97 -6.18 13.50 -0.55
C ASP A 97 -5.62 13.58 0.87
N PHE A 98 -6.09 12.72 1.79
CA PHE A 98 -5.63 12.69 3.18
C PHE A 98 -4.32 11.93 3.39
N VAL A 99 -3.79 11.26 2.35
CA VAL A 99 -2.53 10.52 2.47
C VAL A 99 -1.39 11.52 2.66
N SER A 100 -0.60 11.34 3.72
CA SER A 100 0.58 12.16 4.00
C SER A 100 1.88 11.38 3.77
N THR A 101 3.00 12.10 3.69
CA THR A 101 4.35 11.53 3.64
C THR A 101 5.16 11.87 4.88
N GLU A 102 4.49 12.18 6.00
CA GLU A 102 5.16 12.55 7.25
C GLU A 102 5.54 11.30 8.05
N ASP A 103 4.64 10.31 8.09
CA ASP A 103 4.81 9.06 8.83
C ASP A 103 4.35 7.83 8.04
N GLY A 104 4.78 6.65 8.50
CA GLY A 104 4.42 5.36 7.91
C GLY A 104 5.12 5.13 6.56
N THR A 105 4.36 4.70 5.55
CA THR A 105 4.91 4.36 4.21
C THR A 105 4.36 5.22 3.08
N GLY A 106 3.40 6.11 3.37
CA GLY A 106 2.63 6.83 2.35
C GLY A 106 1.60 5.97 1.62
N ILE A 107 1.32 4.75 2.10
CA ILE A 107 0.21 3.90 1.64
C ILE A 107 -0.63 3.56 2.87
N VAL A 108 -1.91 3.93 2.84
CA VAL A 108 -2.81 3.80 3.98
C VAL A 108 -3.74 2.62 3.78
N HIS A 109 -3.82 1.71 4.75
CA HIS A 109 -4.84 0.67 4.70
C HIS A 109 -6.21 1.27 5.05
N ILE A 110 -7.24 0.90 4.31
CA ILE A 110 -8.60 1.41 4.52
C ILE A 110 -9.46 0.29 5.07
N ALA A 111 -10.03 0.50 6.25
CA ALA A 111 -10.94 -0.41 6.93
C ALA A 111 -12.24 0.36 7.29
N PRO A 112 -13.20 0.50 6.35
CA PRO A 112 -14.34 1.43 6.48
C PRO A 112 -15.29 1.18 7.67
N SER A 113 -15.20 0.01 8.32
CA SER A 113 -16.00 -0.33 9.49
C SER A 113 -15.47 0.29 10.80
N PHE A 114 -14.35 1.03 10.74
CA PHE A 114 -13.67 1.71 11.84
C PHE A 114 -13.33 3.14 11.42
#